data_AF-A0A847I0E9-F1
#
_entry.id   AF-A0A847I0E9-F1
#
_cell.length_a   1.000
_cell.length_b   1.000
_cell.length_c   1.000
_cell.angle_alpha   90.00
_cell.angle_beta   90.00
_cell.angle_gamma   90.00
#
_symmetry.space_group_name_H-M   'P 1'
#
loop_
_entity.id
_entity.type
_entity.pdbx_description
1 polymer ?
#
loop_
_entity_poly.entity_id
_entity_poly.type
_entity_poly.pdbx_seq_one_letter_code
_entity_poly.pdbx_strand_id
1 'polypeptide(L)'
;MPSKLDTALGEYLKQIKNYPLLTAEEERELGAKIRALADAQEHQAEKNIPPETMERLRQEAAEARERLAQANLRLVISVAKNFRNRGLPMEDLVNEGNVGLMNAIDRFDPAVGSR
;
A
#
# COMPACT_ATOMS: atom_id res chain seq x y z
N MET A 1 2.96 -11.20 -32.36
CA MET A 1 3.56 -10.14 -31.53
C MET A 1 2.68 -9.97 -30.31
N PRO A 2 3.19 -10.01 -29.07
CA PRO A 2 2.38 -9.66 -27.90
C PRO A 2 1.84 -8.24 -28.06
N SER A 3 0.62 -8.00 -27.59
CA SER A 3 0.04 -6.66 -27.66
C SER A 3 0.85 -5.68 -26.79
N LYS A 4 0.75 -4.37 -27.05
CA LYS A 4 1.37 -3.35 -26.17
C LYS A 4 0.90 -3.52 -24.71
N LEU A 5 -0.34 -3.98 -24.51
CA LEU A 5 -0.93 -4.27 -23.19
C LEU A 5 -0.27 -5.47 -22.49
N ASP A 6 -0.04 -6.57 -23.22
CA ASP A 6 0.66 -7.75 -22.65
C ASP A 6 2.09 -7.42 -22.20
N THR A 7 2.70 -6.42 -22.86
CA THR A 7 4.06 -5.95 -22.55
C THR A 7 4.07 -5.10 -21.29
N ALA A 8 3.11 -4.17 -21.14
CA ALA A 8 2.99 -3.31 -19.95
C ALA A 8 2.70 -4.12 -18.67
N LEU A 9 1.75 -5.06 -18.72
CA LEU A 9 1.50 -5.96 -17.59
C LEU A 9 2.71 -6.86 -17.30
N GLY A 10 3.42 -7.30 -18.34
CA GLY A 10 4.65 -8.08 -18.19
C GLY A 10 5.76 -7.31 -17.47
N GLU A 11 5.95 -6.03 -17.77
CA GLU A 11 6.91 -5.15 -17.09
C GLU A 11 6.51 -4.89 -15.64
N TYR A 12 5.23 -4.61 -15.40
CA TYR A 12 4.70 -4.46 -14.05
C TYR A 12 4.95 -5.71 -13.19
N LEU A 13 4.66 -6.91 -13.73
CA LEU A 13 4.91 -8.17 -13.03
C LEU A 13 6.40 -8.44 -12.74
N LYS A 14 7.32 -7.91 -13.56
CA LYS A 14 8.76 -7.97 -13.29
C LYS A 14 9.14 -7.01 -12.17
N GLN A 15 8.61 -5.79 -12.18
CA GLN A 15 8.88 -4.79 -11.15
C GLN A 15 8.44 -5.27 -9.77
N ILE A 16 7.21 -5.79 -9.63
CA ILE A 16 6.69 -6.21 -8.32
C ILE A 16 7.44 -7.40 -7.70
N LYS A 17 8.15 -8.19 -8.51
CA LYS A 17 8.96 -9.31 -8.01
C LYS A 17 10.21 -8.84 -7.29
N ASN A 18 10.67 -7.63 -7.58
CA ASN A 18 11.89 -7.06 -7.00
C ASN A 18 11.62 -6.36 -5.66
N TYR A 19 10.36 -6.14 -5.29
CA TYR A 19 10.03 -5.64 -3.96
C TYR A 19 10.16 -6.75 -2.91
N PRO A 20 10.98 -6.55 -1.86
CA PRO A 20 11.12 -7.53 -0.80
C PRO A 20 9.80 -7.68 -0.03
N LEU A 21 9.55 -8.89 0.46
CA LEU A 21 8.45 -9.13 1.39
C LEU A 21 8.82 -8.56 2.75
N LEU A 22 7.83 -8.03 3.45
CA LEU A 22 8.01 -7.52 4.80
C LEU A 22 7.83 -8.65 5.82
N THR A 23 8.57 -8.54 6.90
CA THR A 23 8.34 -9.28 8.14
C THR A 23 7.20 -8.63 8.92
N ALA A 24 6.59 -9.38 9.84
CA ALA A 24 5.54 -8.84 10.72
C ALA A 24 6.04 -7.67 11.60
N GLU A 25 7.34 -7.62 11.91
CA GLU A 25 7.94 -6.51 12.65
C GLU A 25 8.03 -5.26 11.77
N GLU A 26 8.52 -5.39 10.54
CA GLU A 26 8.56 -4.27 9.58
C GLU A 26 7.15 -3.74 9.28
N GLU A 27 6.15 -4.62 9.12
CA GLU A 27 4.76 -4.20 8.91
C GLU A 27 4.22 -3.38 10.10
N ARG A 28 4.57 -3.77 11.33
CA ARG A 28 4.21 -3.04 12.54
C ARG A 28 4.88 -1.67 12.60
N GLU A 29 6.16 -1.59 12.27
CA GLU A 29 6.90 -0.33 12.25
C GLU A 29 6.34 0.66 11.22
N LEU A 30 6.07 0.17 10.00
CA LEU A 30 5.51 1.02 8.94
C LEU A 30 4.07 1.45 9.29
N GLY A 31 3.25 0.54 9.82
CA GLY A 31 1.91 0.87 10.30
C GLY A 31 1.93 1.91 11.43
N ALA A 32 2.90 1.82 12.34
CA ALA A 32 3.05 2.79 13.43
C ALA A 32 3.38 4.21 12.92
N LYS A 33 4.21 4.34 11.87
CA LYS A 33 4.50 5.64 11.24
C LYS A 33 3.25 6.29 10.62
N ILE A 34 2.44 5.49 9.93
CA ILE A 34 1.18 5.96 9.33
C ILE A 34 0.21 6.42 10.41
N ARG A 35 0.10 5.65 11.49
CA ARG A 35 -0.77 5.98 12.63
C ARG A 35 -0.30 7.22 13.37
N ALA A 36 1.01 7.40 13.55
CA ALA A 36 1.56 8.59 14.19
C ALA A 36 1.16 9.88 13.47
N LEU A 37 1.12 9.88 12.13
CA LEU A 37 0.58 11.01 11.36
C LEU A 37 -0.91 11.21 11.61
N ALA A 38 -1.71 10.14 11.56
CA ALA A 38 -3.17 10.23 11.77
C ALA A 38 -3.51 10.79 13.16
N ASP A 39 -2.86 10.28 14.20
CA ASP A 39 -3.02 10.73 15.58
C ASP A 39 -2.59 12.21 15.74
N ALA A 40 -1.50 12.61 15.07
CA ALA A 40 -1.01 13.99 15.06
C ALA A 40 -1.99 14.94 14.34
N GLN A 41 -2.63 14.50 13.26
CA GLN A 41 -3.63 15.28 12.53
C GLN A 41 -4.92 15.44 13.33
N GLU A 42 -5.39 14.39 13.99
CA GLU A 42 -6.59 14.42 14.83
C GLU A 42 -6.43 15.40 16.00
N HIS A 43 -5.27 15.38 16.65
CA HIS A 43 -4.99 16.24 17.80
C HIS A 43 -4.30 17.55 17.42
N GLN A 44 -4.17 17.89 16.13
CA GLN A 44 -3.44 19.09 15.68
C GLN A 44 -4.07 20.39 16.21
N ALA A 45 -5.39 20.41 16.43
CA ALA A 45 -6.09 21.56 16.98
C ALA A 45 -5.83 21.77 18.49
N GLU A 46 -5.53 20.68 19.21
CA GLU A 46 -5.31 20.69 20.66
C GLU A 46 -3.81 20.77 21.01
N LYS A 47 -2.98 20.12 20.22
CA LYS A 47 -1.53 20.08 20.35
C LYS A 47 -0.95 21.11 19.40
N ASN A 48 -0.18 22.06 19.94
CA ASN A 48 0.54 23.04 19.13
C ASN A 48 1.76 22.38 18.44
N ILE A 49 1.50 21.43 17.54
CA ILE A 49 2.51 20.65 16.84
C ILE A 49 3.24 21.58 15.86
N PRO A 50 4.57 21.72 15.95
CA PRO A 50 5.33 22.55 15.03
C PRO A 50 5.11 22.09 13.58
N PRO A 51 4.98 23.01 12.61
CA PRO A 51 4.80 22.67 11.20
C PRO A 51 5.89 21.72 10.66
N GLU A 52 7.12 21.90 11.13
CA GLU A 52 8.26 21.04 10.78
C GLU A 52 8.09 19.59 11.23
N THR A 53 7.49 19.38 12.41
CA THR A 53 7.19 18.04 12.93
C THR A 53 6.08 17.39 12.12
N MET A 54 5.04 18.15 11.75
CA MET A 54 3.95 17.67 10.91
C MET A 54 4.47 17.25 9.53
N GLU A 55 5.36 18.06 8.93
CA GLU A 55 5.93 17.74 7.62
C GLU A 55 6.79 16.47 7.66
N ARG A 56 7.61 16.30 8.71
CA ARG A 56 8.37 15.06 8.90
C ARG A 56 7.46 13.84 9.02
N LEU A 57 6.40 13.92 9.83
CA LEU A 57 5.44 12.83 9.98
C LEU A 57 4.73 12.49 8.65
N ARG A 58 4.43 13.50 7.83
CA ARG A 58 3.85 13.30 6.49
C ARG A 58 4.79 12.53 5.58
N GLN A 59 6.07 12.91 5.55
CA GLN A 59 7.08 12.24 4.75
C GLN A 59 7.28 10.79 5.20
N GLU A 60 7.46 10.57 6.50
CA GLU A 60 7.64 9.23 7.07
C GLU A 60 6.42 8.32 6.82
N ALA A 61 5.20 8.86 6.95
CA ALA A 61 3.99 8.11 6.67
C ALA A 61 3.81 7.82 5.16
N ALA A 62 4.20 8.75 4.28
CA ALA A 62 4.14 8.56 2.84
C ALA A 62 5.10 7.44 2.40
N GLU A 63 6.34 7.46 2.87
CA GLU A 63 7.32 6.40 2.62
C GLU A 63 6.85 5.04 3.19
N ALA A 64 6.26 5.06 4.39
CA ALA A 64 5.74 3.85 5.00
C ALA A 64 4.56 3.25 4.21
N ARG A 65 3.64 4.10 3.73
CA ARG A 65 2.53 3.69 2.84
C ARG A 65 3.06 3.07 1.56
N GLU A 66 4.03 3.72 0.92
CA GLU A 66 4.62 3.21 -0.32
C GLU A 66 5.28 1.84 -0.11
N ARG A 67 6.07 1.68 0.95
CA ARG A 67 6.74 0.40 1.25
C ARG A 67 5.75 -0.72 1.57
N LEU A 68 4.71 -0.44 2.36
CA LEU A 68 3.63 -1.41 2.63
C LEU A 68 2.89 -1.80 1.36
N ALA A 69 2.58 -0.83 0.50
CA ALA A 69 1.91 -1.08 -0.77
C ALA A 69 2.77 -1.96 -1.69
N GLN A 70 4.04 -1.59 -1.89
CA GLN A 70 4.99 -2.31 -2.75
C GLN A 70 5.16 -3.77 -2.33
N ALA A 71 5.27 -4.04 -1.03
CA ALA A 71 5.39 -5.40 -0.49
C ALA A 71 4.13 -6.26 -0.75
N ASN A 72 2.96 -5.62 -0.82
CA ASN A 72 1.67 -6.28 -0.97
C ASN A 72 1.13 -6.30 -2.42
N LEU A 73 1.81 -5.70 -3.41
CA LEU A 73 1.38 -5.76 -4.82
C LEU A 73 1.25 -7.20 -5.35
N ARG A 74 2.07 -8.13 -4.84
CA ARG A 74 1.99 -9.55 -5.22
C ARG A 74 0.69 -10.21 -4.75
N LEU A 75 0.13 -9.77 -3.62
CA LEU A 75 -1.17 -10.21 -3.11
C LEU A 75 -2.30 -9.70 -4.01
N VAL A 76 -2.23 -8.45 -4.46
CA VAL A 76 -3.21 -7.90 -5.41
C VAL A 76 -3.29 -8.77 -6.67
N ILE A 77 -2.13 -9.12 -7.24
CA ILE A 77 -2.08 -10.00 -8.41
C ILE A 77 -2.62 -11.40 -8.11
N SER A 78 -2.33 -11.98 -6.95
CA SER A 78 -2.80 -13.33 -6.61
C SER A 78 -4.32 -13.37 -6.45
N VAL A 79 -4.91 -12.33 -5.85
CA VAL A 79 -6.36 -12.18 -5.71
C VAL A 79 -7.01 -11.91 -7.06
N ALA A 80 -6.50 -10.96 -7.86
CA ALA A 80 -7.04 -10.59 -9.17
C ALA A 80 -7.11 -11.79 -10.14
N LYS A 81 -6.15 -12.72 -10.07
CA LYS A 81 -6.15 -13.95 -10.87
C LYS A 81 -7.40 -14.81 -10.66
N ASN A 82 -8.02 -14.78 -9.48
CA ASN A 82 -9.23 -15.55 -9.16
C ASN A 82 -10.50 -14.94 -9.79
N PHE A 83 -10.43 -13.70 -10.27
CA PHE A 83 -11.53 -12.99 -10.93
C PHE A 83 -11.39 -12.93 -12.45
N ARG A 84 -10.41 -13.65 -13.03
CA ARG A 84 -10.25 -13.77 -14.48
C ARG A 84 -11.50 -14.35 -15.13
N ASN A 85 -11.73 -13.98 -16.40
CA ASN A 85 -12.83 -14.44 -17.25
C ASN A 85 -14.23 -14.04 -16.77
N ARG A 86 -14.35 -13.06 -15.86
CA ARG A 86 -15.64 -12.51 -15.40
C ARG A 86 -16.06 -11.23 -16.15
N GLY A 87 -15.51 -11.01 -17.35
CA GLY A 87 -15.85 -9.88 -18.21
C GLY A 87 -14.99 -8.62 -18.02
N LEU A 88 -14.09 -8.58 -17.03
CA LEU A 88 -13.14 -7.49 -16.84
C LEU A 88 -11.72 -7.86 -17.29
N PRO A 89 -11.00 -6.94 -17.97
CA PRO A 89 -9.56 -7.05 -18.23
C PRO A 89 -8.74 -7.24 -16.94
N MET A 90 -7.61 -7.91 -17.05
CA MET A 90 -6.71 -8.12 -15.90
C MET A 90 -6.19 -6.79 -15.32
N GLU A 91 -5.94 -5.79 -16.17
CA GLU A 91 -5.46 -4.46 -15.75
C GLU A 91 -6.48 -3.75 -14.85
N ASP A 92 -7.76 -3.81 -15.21
CA ASP A 92 -8.84 -3.21 -14.41
C ASP A 92 -8.97 -3.91 -13.05
N LEU A 93 -8.90 -5.24 -13.02
CA LEU A 93 -8.91 -6.02 -11.77
C LEU A 93 -7.72 -5.68 -10.86
N VAL A 94 -6.54 -5.46 -11.45
CA VAL A 94 -5.33 -5.07 -10.71
C VAL A 94 -5.43 -3.64 -10.20
N ASN A 95 -5.94 -2.71 -11.01
CA ASN A 95 -6.14 -1.32 -10.61
C ASN A 95 -7.12 -1.21 -9.44
N GLU A 96 -8.27 -1.88 -9.53
CA GLU A 96 -9.24 -1.95 -8.42
C GLU A 96 -8.63 -2.59 -7.17
N GLY A 97 -7.86 -3.67 -7.34
CA GLY A 97 -7.16 -4.32 -6.24
C GLY A 97 -6.11 -3.40 -5.58
N ASN A 98 -5.40 -2.58 -6.36
CA ASN A 98 -4.44 -1.61 -5.85
C ASN A 98 -5.15 -0.48 -5.07
N VAL A 99 -6.30 0.00 -5.56
CA VAL A 99 -7.14 0.97 -4.82
C VAL A 99 -7.61 0.37 -3.50
N GLY A 100 -8.09 -0.88 -3.53
CA GLY A 100 -8.47 -1.62 -2.32
C GLY A 100 -7.32 -1.76 -1.33
N LEU A 101 -6.11 -2.06 -1.82
CA LEU A 101 -4.90 -2.16 -1.00
C LEU A 101 -4.55 -0.83 -0.32
N MET A 102 -4.55 0.28 -1.07
CA MET A 102 -4.26 1.60 -0.50
C MET A 102 -5.27 1.96 0.59
N ASN A 103 -6.56 1.72 0.34
CA ASN A 103 -7.61 1.94 1.34
C ASN A 103 -7.46 1.03 2.57
N ALA A 104 -6.96 -0.19 2.41
CA ALA A 104 -6.70 -1.11 3.51
C ALA A 104 -5.52 -0.64 4.37
N ILE A 105 -4.44 -0.16 3.74
CA ILE A 105 -3.26 0.39 4.43
C ILE A 105 -3.67 1.58 5.30
N ASP A 106 -4.54 2.45 4.79
CA ASP A 106 -5.01 3.64 5.50
C ASP A 106 -5.81 3.33 6.77
N ARG A 107 -6.39 2.13 6.84
CA ARG A 107 -7.22 1.65 7.95
C ARG A 107 -6.54 0.55 8.76
N PHE A 108 -5.33 0.16 8.38
CA PHE A 108 -4.64 -0.96 9.00
C PHE A 108 -4.23 -0.60 10.43
N ASP A 109 -4.63 -1.45 11.38
CA ASP A 109 -4.19 -1.33 12.77
C ASP A 109 -3.14 -2.41 13.07
N PRO A 110 -1.84 -2.05 13.17
CA PRO A 110 -0.78 -3.01 13.46
C PRO A 110 -0.85 -3.65 14.85
N ALA A 111 -1.62 -3.06 15.78
CA ALA A 111 -1.84 -3.59 17.12
C ALA A 111 -2.97 -4.62 17.18
N VAL A 112 -3.95 -4.52 16.27
CA VAL A 112 -5.01 -5.51 16.11
C VAL A 112 -4.45 -6.63 15.24
N GLY A 113 -3.82 -7.61 15.89
CA GLY A 113 -3.20 -8.76 15.23
C GLY A 113 -4.15 -9.42 14.23
N SER A 114 -3.97 -9.10 12.96
CA SER A 114 -4.77 -9.61 11.85
C SER A 114 -3.85 -10.49 11.02
N ARG A 115 -4.10 -11.80 11.03
CA ARG A 115 -3.45 -12.79 10.15
C ARG A 115 -4.35 -13.08 8.96
#